data_AF-A0A2D5ADW3-F1
#
_entry.id   AF-A0A2D5ADW3-F1
#
_cell.length_a   1.000
_cell.length_b   1.000
_cell.length_c   1.000
_cell.angle_alpha   90.00
_cell.angle_beta   90.00
_cell.angle_gamma   90.00
#
_symmetry.space_group_name_H-M   'P 1'
#
loop_
_entity.id
_entity.type
_entity.pdbx_description
1 polymer ?
#
loop_
_entity_poly.entity_id
_entity_poly.type
_entity_poly.pdbx_seq_one_letter_code
_entity_poly.pdbx_strand_id
1 'polypeptide(L)'
;MNFSSFGVIGLMLMALSLTKPSASFAQCNASDFELLCNEGDMVNDAVFDCGFSCFLSSDITACFAQCIGESLPQMSEGCVTCFAEQSTCVSNNCFFACAFGSEADCEACVAQNCQSNFEVCAGVVDLDQDGESSICDCNDGDASVYPGAPGMGEGVDNDCDGVISDEEAVACPLDLDGDLAVTVSDVLTLLSEFGCAQDCNNDVSGDGQVSVADVLALLGGYGMSC
;
A
#
# COMPACT_ATOMS: atom_id res chain seq x y z
N MET A 1 11.00 -6.34 77.40
CA MET A 1 12.29 -5.61 77.49
C MET A 1 12.31 -4.59 76.36
N ASN A 2 12.63 -3.35 76.68
CA ASN A 2 12.50 -2.17 75.83
C ASN A 2 13.81 -1.88 75.05
N PHE A 3 13.70 -1.00 74.05
CA PHE A 3 14.71 -0.28 73.25
C PHE A 3 15.12 -0.81 71.86
N SER A 4 14.38 -0.30 70.86
CA SER A 4 14.82 0.65 69.82
C SER A 4 16.08 0.39 68.97
N SER A 5 15.90 0.41 67.64
CA SER A 5 16.70 1.26 66.76
C SER A 5 15.95 1.62 65.46
N PHE A 6 16.24 2.81 64.97
CA PHE A 6 15.58 3.63 63.95
C PHE A 6 16.00 3.32 62.50
N GLY A 7 15.15 3.75 61.56
CA GLY A 7 15.48 4.08 60.15
C GLY A 7 15.43 2.87 59.22
N VAL A 8 14.65 2.84 58.15
CA VAL A 8 14.56 3.85 57.10
C VAL A 8 13.13 3.87 56.54
N ILE A 9 12.55 5.07 56.46
CA ILE A 9 11.34 5.37 55.68
C ILE A 9 11.77 5.26 54.20
N GLY A 10 11.57 4.09 53.62
CA GLY A 10 11.68 3.85 52.17
C GLY A 10 10.31 4.03 51.55
N LEU A 11 10.10 5.21 50.97
CA LEU A 11 8.94 5.61 50.18
C LEU A 11 8.65 4.53 49.12
N MET A 12 7.66 3.67 49.36
CA MET A 12 7.17 2.72 48.36
C MET A 12 6.33 3.52 47.35
N LEU A 13 7.00 4.20 46.43
CA LEU A 13 6.38 4.59 45.17
C LEU A 13 6.03 3.28 44.45
N MET A 14 4.77 2.87 44.55
CA MET A 14 4.15 2.14 43.46
C MET A 14 4.29 3.03 42.22
N ALA A 15 5.36 2.80 41.45
CA ALA A 15 5.35 3.15 40.05
C ALA A 15 4.24 2.28 39.46
N LEU A 16 3.02 2.83 39.41
CA LEU A 16 2.04 2.43 38.43
C LEU A 16 2.73 2.70 37.10
N SER A 17 3.40 1.68 36.57
CA SER A 17 3.81 1.66 35.17
C SER A 17 2.51 1.75 34.40
N LEU A 18 2.10 2.97 34.04
CA LEU A 18 1.35 3.16 32.83
C LEU A 18 2.27 2.66 31.71
N THR A 19 2.21 1.36 31.43
CA THR A 19 2.41 0.91 30.06
C THR A 19 1.31 1.61 29.28
N LYS A 20 1.65 2.80 28.77
CA LYS A 20 0.97 3.32 27.58
C LYS A 20 0.90 2.12 26.63
N PRO A 21 -0.26 1.77 26.08
CA PRO A 21 -0.26 0.86 24.93
C PRO A 21 0.70 1.51 23.94
N SER A 22 1.81 0.83 23.68
CA SER A 22 2.70 1.20 22.60
C SER A 22 1.80 1.38 21.38
N ALA A 23 1.90 2.50 20.69
CA ALA A 23 1.32 2.59 19.35
C ALA A 23 1.83 1.35 18.62
N SER A 24 0.93 0.41 18.32
CA SER A 24 1.24 -0.74 17.49
C SER A 24 1.63 -0.14 16.16
N PHE A 25 2.94 -0.12 15.86
CA PHE A 25 3.37 0.15 14.50
C PHE A 25 2.90 -1.04 13.66
N ALA A 26 2.41 -0.78 12.45
CA ALA A 26 2.14 -1.81 11.46
C ALA A 26 3.35 -2.77 11.38
N GLN A 27 3.10 -4.07 11.47
CA GLN A 27 4.13 -5.09 11.43
C GLN A 27 4.44 -5.58 10.02
N CYS A 28 3.46 -5.49 9.10
CA CYS A 28 3.70 -5.71 7.68
C CYS A 28 4.31 -4.44 7.06
N ASN A 29 5.12 -4.63 6.02
CA ASN A 29 5.76 -3.56 5.25
C ASN A 29 5.36 -3.63 3.77
N ALA A 30 5.88 -2.70 2.94
CA ALA A 30 5.55 -2.61 1.52
C ALA A 30 5.77 -3.93 0.75
N SER A 31 6.85 -4.67 1.03
CA SER A 31 7.09 -5.97 0.37
C SER A 31 6.11 -7.05 0.81
N ASP A 32 5.58 -6.97 2.04
CA ASP A 32 4.52 -7.88 2.48
C ASP A 32 3.21 -7.59 1.75
N PHE A 33 2.86 -6.31 1.59
CA PHE A 33 1.67 -5.90 0.85
C PHE A 33 1.76 -6.21 -0.64
N GLU A 34 2.94 -6.07 -1.24
CA GLU A 34 3.19 -6.52 -2.62
C GLU A 34 3.00 -8.03 -2.78
N LEU A 35 3.47 -8.82 -1.80
CA LEU A 35 3.26 -10.27 -1.77
C LEU A 35 1.78 -10.63 -1.61
N LEU A 36 1.05 -9.94 -0.71
CA LEU A 36 -0.38 -10.14 -0.52
C LEU A 36 -1.19 -9.76 -1.76
N CYS A 37 -0.75 -8.71 -2.47
CA CYS A 37 -1.41 -8.25 -3.68
C CYS A 37 -1.23 -9.22 -4.85
N ASN A 38 0.02 -9.63 -5.11
CA ASN A 38 0.36 -10.41 -6.31
C ASN A 38 0.26 -11.92 -6.11
N GLU A 39 0.46 -12.41 -4.88
CA GLU A 39 0.55 -13.83 -4.55
C GLU A 39 -0.42 -14.22 -3.42
N GLY A 40 -1.56 -13.53 -3.32
CA GLY A 40 -2.57 -13.74 -2.27
C GLY A 40 -3.04 -15.19 -2.13
N ASP A 41 -3.23 -15.92 -3.25
CA ASP A 41 -3.57 -17.34 -3.25
C ASP A 41 -2.50 -18.20 -2.57
N MET A 42 -1.22 -17.92 -2.83
CA MET A 42 -0.10 -18.63 -2.22
C MET A 42 -0.03 -18.37 -0.72
N VAL A 43 -0.30 -17.13 -0.29
CA VAL A 43 -0.36 -16.78 1.13
C VAL A 43 -1.52 -17.52 1.81
N ASN A 44 -2.71 -17.53 1.18
CA ASN A 44 -3.88 -18.23 1.71
C ASN A 44 -3.61 -19.73 1.86
N ASP A 45 -3.07 -20.37 0.82
CA ASP A 45 -2.69 -21.78 0.82
C ASP A 45 -1.70 -22.10 1.95
N ALA A 46 -0.65 -21.28 2.11
CA ALA A 46 0.35 -21.46 3.17
C ALA A 46 -0.26 -21.36 4.58
N VAL A 47 -1.10 -20.35 4.82
CA VAL A 47 -1.78 -20.15 6.12
C VAL A 47 -2.71 -21.32 6.42
N PHE A 48 -3.46 -21.80 5.43
CA PHE A 48 -4.39 -22.91 5.56
C PHE A 48 -3.68 -24.25 5.82
N ASP A 49 -2.61 -24.54 5.09
CA ASP A 49 -1.77 -25.73 5.28
C ASP A 49 -1.12 -25.77 6.68
N CYS A 50 -0.67 -24.61 7.16
CA CYS A 50 -0.18 -24.46 8.52
C CYS A 50 -1.28 -24.68 9.57
N GLY A 51 -2.54 -24.33 9.24
CA GLY A 51 -3.70 -24.58 10.09
C GLY A 51 -3.88 -26.04 10.46
N PHE A 52 -3.81 -26.94 9.48
CA PHE A 52 -3.89 -28.38 9.74
C PHE A 52 -2.68 -28.91 10.51
N SER A 53 -1.49 -28.39 10.19
CA SER A 53 -0.23 -28.83 10.78
C SER A 53 -0.13 -28.43 12.26
N CYS A 54 -0.70 -27.28 12.63
CA CYS A 54 -0.59 -26.68 13.95
C CYS A 54 -1.78 -26.93 14.88
N PHE A 55 -2.88 -27.51 14.38
CA PHE A 55 -4.13 -27.71 15.13
C PHE A 55 -3.96 -28.42 16.50
N LEU A 56 -3.00 -29.35 16.63
CA LEU A 56 -2.75 -30.10 17.88
C LEU A 56 -1.53 -29.60 18.65
N SER A 57 -0.94 -28.47 18.26
CA SER A 57 0.20 -27.89 18.97
C SER A 57 -0.21 -27.41 20.36
N SER A 58 0.68 -27.58 21.35
CA SER A 58 0.51 -26.97 22.68
C SER A 58 0.69 -25.46 22.66
N ASP A 59 1.41 -24.95 21.67
CA ASP A 59 1.56 -23.52 21.38
C ASP A 59 1.20 -23.30 19.91
N ILE A 60 -0.07 -22.98 19.68
CA ILE A 60 -0.64 -22.86 18.34
C ILE A 60 -0.06 -21.64 17.63
N THR A 61 0.11 -20.51 18.32
CA THR A 61 0.67 -19.28 17.73
C THR A 61 2.11 -19.48 17.30
N ALA A 62 2.96 -20.05 18.15
CA ALA A 62 4.36 -20.29 17.79
C ALA A 62 4.49 -21.28 16.63
N CYS A 63 3.61 -22.30 16.58
CA CYS A 63 3.58 -23.23 15.46
C CYS A 63 3.20 -22.53 14.15
N PHE A 64 2.14 -21.70 14.16
CA PHE A 64 1.75 -20.94 12.97
C PHE A 64 2.87 -20.00 12.50
N ALA A 65 3.48 -19.24 13.42
CA ALA A 65 4.54 -18.31 13.06
C ALA A 65 5.73 -19.04 12.41
N GLN A 66 6.12 -20.19 12.97
CA GLN A 66 7.18 -21.00 12.38
C GLN A 66 6.77 -21.57 11.01
N CYS A 67 5.61 -22.19 10.91
CA CYS A 67 5.16 -22.86 9.69
C CYS A 67 4.94 -21.86 8.53
N ILE A 68 4.30 -20.72 8.81
CA ILE A 68 4.05 -19.67 7.81
C ILE A 68 5.37 -19.06 7.38
N GLY A 69 6.28 -18.77 8.32
CA GLY A 69 7.62 -18.24 7.99
C GLY A 69 8.48 -19.21 7.17
N GLU A 70 8.32 -20.53 7.38
CA GLU A 70 8.98 -21.56 6.55
C GLU A 70 8.36 -21.66 5.15
N SER A 71 7.04 -21.44 5.03
CA SER A 71 6.29 -21.55 3.77
C SER A 71 6.38 -20.27 2.92
N LEU A 72 6.50 -19.11 3.56
CA LEU A 72 6.56 -17.78 2.96
C LEU A 72 7.85 -17.05 3.36
N PRO A 73 9.02 -17.47 2.85
CA PRO A 73 10.31 -16.88 3.25
C PRO A 73 10.47 -15.41 2.80
N GLN A 74 9.59 -14.93 1.92
CA GLN A 74 9.56 -13.54 1.44
C GLN A 74 8.81 -12.61 2.38
N MET A 75 7.94 -13.15 3.23
CA MET A 75 7.14 -12.39 4.18
C MET A 75 7.97 -12.06 5.43
N SER A 76 7.83 -10.83 5.92
CA SER A 76 8.52 -10.36 7.11
C SER A 76 8.07 -11.11 8.37
N GLU A 77 8.98 -11.28 9.33
CA GLU A 77 8.70 -11.96 10.60
C GLU A 77 7.54 -11.28 11.37
N GLY A 78 7.44 -9.95 11.28
CA GLY A 78 6.36 -9.17 11.86
C GLY A 78 5.00 -9.51 11.23
N CYS A 79 4.93 -9.52 9.90
CA CYS A 79 3.70 -9.84 9.19
C CYS A 79 3.26 -11.31 9.39
N VAL A 80 4.23 -12.23 9.38
CA VAL A 80 4.00 -13.65 9.74
C VAL A 80 3.41 -13.78 11.14
N THR A 81 3.86 -12.97 12.10
CA THR A 81 3.30 -12.95 13.46
C THR A 81 1.84 -12.50 13.45
N CYS A 82 1.47 -11.51 12.65
CA CYS A 82 0.06 -11.09 12.52
C CYS A 82 -0.83 -12.22 11.97
N PHE A 83 -0.38 -12.93 10.93
CA PHE A 83 -1.11 -14.10 10.41
C PHE A 83 -1.20 -15.23 11.45
N ALA A 84 -0.15 -15.46 12.23
CA ALA A 84 -0.16 -16.45 13.29
C ALA A 84 -1.14 -16.09 14.43
N GLU A 85 -1.18 -14.83 14.84
CA GLU A 85 -2.13 -14.33 15.83
C GLU A 85 -3.57 -14.41 15.34
N GLN A 86 -3.82 -14.04 14.07
CA GLN A 86 -5.13 -14.19 13.44
C GLN A 86 -5.55 -15.66 13.39
N SER A 87 -4.66 -16.55 12.96
CA SER A 87 -4.94 -17.99 12.86
C SER A 87 -5.21 -18.63 14.23
N THR A 88 -4.49 -18.19 15.27
CA THR A 88 -4.80 -18.56 16.67
C THR A 88 -6.16 -18.01 17.11
N CYS A 89 -6.50 -16.77 16.74
CA CYS A 89 -7.81 -16.20 17.03
C CYS A 89 -8.94 -17.02 16.37
N VAL A 90 -8.78 -17.37 15.09
CA VAL A 90 -9.75 -18.19 14.35
C VAL A 90 -9.88 -19.57 15.00
N SER A 91 -8.77 -20.19 15.39
CA SER A 91 -8.76 -21.49 16.08
C SER A 91 -9.49 -21.46 17.43
N ASN A 92 -9.44 -20.32 18.15
CA ASN A 92 -10.06 -20.20 19.47
C ASN A 92 -11.53 -19.75 19.43
N ASN A 93 -11.88 -18.87 18.49
CA ASN A 93 -13.19 -18.21 18.47
C ASN A 93 -14.11 -18.69 17.34
N CYS A 94 -13.52 -19.18 16.24
CA CYS A 94 -14.24 -19.48 15.00
C CYS A 94 -14.09 -20.93 14.53
N PHE A 95 -13.38 -21.79 15.28
CA PHE A 95 -13.13 -23.17 14.86
C PHE A 95 -14.39 -23.92 14.43
N PHE A 96 -15.48 -23.86 15.19
CA PHE A 96 -16.70 -24.58 14.81
C PHE A 96 -17.37 -24.01 13.56
N ALA A 97 -17.32 -22.68 13.38
CA ALA A 97 -17.85 -22.03 12.18
C ALA A 97 -17.02 -22.39 10.94
N CYS A 98 -15.69 -22.40 11.07
CA CYS A 98 -14.78 -22.67 9.96
C CYS A 98 -14.60 -24.16 9.64
N ALA A 99 -14.65 -25.06 10.63
CA ALA A 99 -14.48 -26.49 10.41
C ALA A 99 -15.79 -27.22 10.02
N PHE A 100 -16.94 -26.69 10.43
CA PHE A 100 -18.24 -27.36 10.26
C PHE A 100 -19.36 -26.48 9.72
N GLY A 101 -19.16 -25.16 9.62
CA GLY A 101 -20.12 -24.22 9.03
C GLY A 101 -19.91 -24.06 7.52
N SER A 102 -20.68 -23.13 6.94
CA SER A 102 -20.42 -22.70 5.57
C SER A 102 -19.26 -21.70 5.51
N GLU A 103 -18.73 -21.48 4.32
CA GLU A 103 -17.72 -20.44 4.04
C GLU A 103 -18.19 -19.07 4.56
N ALA A 104 -19.42 -18.67 4.26
CA ALA A 104 -20.01 -17.43 4.74
C ALA A 104 -20.12 -17.35 6.28
N ASP A 105 -20.37 -18.47 6.96
CA ASP A 105 -20.41 -18.50 8.44
C ASP A 105 -19.01 -18.32 9.04
N CYS A 106 -18.00 -18.93 8.42
CA CYS A 106 -16.61 -18.78 8.82
C CYS A 106 -16.17 -17.32 8.64
N GLU A 107 -16.36 -16.76 7.44
CA GLU A 107 -16.02 -15.37 7.13
C GLU A 107 -16.69 -14.39 8.10
N ALA A 108 -18.00 -14.56 8.35
CA ALA A 108 -18.72 -13.71 9.30
C ALA A 108 -18.14 -13.81 10.72
N CYS A 109 -17.70 -14.99 11.15
CA CYS A 109 -17.05 -15.16 12.45
C CYS A 109 -15.68 -14.49 12.49
N VAL A 110 -14.85 -14.68 11.46
CA VAL A 110 -13.51 -14.09 11.37
C VAL A 110 -13.60 -12.57 11.35
N ALA A 111 -14.49 -12.02 10.52
CA ALA A 111 -14.79 -10.59 10.44
C ALA A 111 -15.17 -10.00 11.81
N GLN A 112 -15.99 -10.72 12.58
CA GLN A 112 -16.47 -10.23 13.87
C GLN A 112 -15.42 -10.31 14.99
N ASN A 113 -14.57 -11.35 15.00
CA ASN A 113 -13.77 -11.68 16.19
C ASN A 113 -12.27 -11.47 15.99
N CYS A 114 -11.77 -11.56 14.76
CA CYS A 114 -10.33 -11.68 14.49
C CYS A 114 -9.80 -10.64 13.51
N GLN A 115 -10.64 -10.18 12.57
CA GLN A 115 -10.24 -9.29 11.48
C GLN A 115 -9.66 -7.95 11.99
N SER A 116 -10.35 -7.27 12.91
CA SER A 116 -9.89 -5.97 13.42
C SER A 116 -8.52 -6.03 14.10
N ASN A 117 -8.20 -7.13 14.81
CA ASN A 117 -6.88 -7.28 15.44
C ASN A 117 -5.80 -7.53 14.38
N PHE A 118 -6.13 -8.28 13.34
CA PHE A 118 -5.23 -8.50 12.22
C PHE A 118 -4.93 -7.19 11.49
N GLU A 119 -5.95 -6.40 11.14
CA GLU A 119 -5.80 -5.09 10.47
C GLU A 119 -4.90 -4.14 11.26
N VAL A 120 -5.10 -4.06 12.58
CA VAL A 120 -4.26 -3.24 13.48
C VAL A 120 -2.82 -3.77 13.57
N CYS A 121 -2.63 -5.08 13.55
CA CYS A 121 -1.30 -5.69 13.58
C CYS A 121 -0.57 -5.48 12.25
N ALA A 122 -1.22 -5.83 11.14
CA ALA A 122 -0.66 -5.79 9.80
C ALA A 122 -0.51 -4.35 9.29
N GLY A 123 -1.34 -3.41 9.76
CA GLY A 123 -1.42 -2.06 9.20
C GLY A 123 -2.22 -2.01 7.90
N VAL A 124 -3.18 -2.92 7.74
CA VAL A 124 -4.11 -2.95 6.62
C VAL A 124 -5.24 -2.00 6.98
N VAL A 125 -5.21 -0.81 6.42
CA VAL A 125 -6.21 0.25 6.63
C VAL A 125 -6.58 0.83 5.27
N ASP A 126 -7.79 1.34 5.16
CA ASP A 126 -8.26 2.18 4.07
C ASP A 126 -8.24 3.62 4.62
N LEU A 127 -7.16 4.35 4.34
CA LEU A 127 -6.90 5.65 4.97
C LEU A 127 -7.62 6.79 4.24
N ASP A 128 -7.84 6.68 2.93
CA ASP A 128 -8.49 7.71 2.11
C ASP A 128 -9.96 7.44 1.73
N GLN A 129 -10.46 6.25 2.05
CA GLN A 129 -11.86 5.80 1.90
C GLN A 129 -12.33 5.65 0.46
N ASP A 130 -11.47 5.18 -0.44
CA ASP A 130 -11.86 4.80 -1.80
C ASP A 130 -12.44 3.37 -1.91
N GLY A 131 -12.29 2.56 -0.86
CA GLY A 131 -12.80 1.20 -0.75
C GLY A 131 -11.77 0.11 -1.02
N GLU A 132 -10.54 0.49 -1.37
CA GLU A 132 -9.36 -0.37 -1.32
C GLU A 132 -8.63 -0.15 0.01
N SER A 133 -7.78 -1.11 0.39
CA SER A 133 -6.94 -0.97 1.58
C SER A 133 -5.50 -0.78 1.15
N SER A 134 -4.60 -0.51 2.09
CA SER A 134 -3.15 -0.47 1.85
C SER A 134 -2.55 -1.74 1.19
N ILE A 135 -3.32 -2.82 1.00
CA ILE A 135 -2.98 -3.95 0.12
C ILE A 135 -3.39 -3.61 -1.31
N CYS A 136 -2.43 -3.69 -2.26
CA CYS A 136 -2.58 -3.32 -3.67
C CYS A 136 -2.74 -1.82 -3.96
N ASP A 137 -3.08 -1.01 -2.96
CA ASP A 137 -3.09 0.43 -3.09
C ASP A 137 -1.66 0.99 -3.03
N CYS A 138 -1.21 1.57 -4.15
CA CYS A 138 0.11 2.16 -4.29
C CYS A 138 0.23 3.52 -3.58
N ASN A 139 -0.88 4.15 -3.18
CA ASN A 139 -0.92 5.36 -2.36
C ASN A 139 -2.24 5.51 -1.56
N ASP A 140 -2.35 4.76 -0.46
CA ASP A 140 -3.43 4.78 0.56
C ASP A 140 -3.74 6.17 1.21
N GLY A 141 -3.02 7.22 0.82
CA GLY A 141 -3.33 8.60 1.22
C GLY A 141 -4.08 9.40 0.16
N ASP A 142 -4.40 8.81 -0.99
CA ASP A 142 -4.95 9.47 -2.16
C ASP A 142 -6.00 8.60 -2.87
N ALA A 143 -7.27 8.87 -2.58
CA ALA A 143 -8.44 8.16 -3.13
C ALA A 143 -8.61 8.24 -4.67
N SER A 144 -7.67 8.88 -5.38
CA SER A 144 -7.57 8.86 -6.84
C SER A 144 -6.54 7.86 -7.37
N VAL A 145 -5.84 7.15 -6.48
CA VAL A 145 -4.78 6.20 -6.78
C VAL A 145 -5.14 4.86 -6.15
N TYR A 146 -5.64 3.92 -6.97
CA TYR A 146 -6.04 2.58 -6.53
C TYR A 146 -6.07 1.61 -7.72
N PRO A 147 -6.01 0.29 -7.50
CA PRO A 147 -6.09 -0.70 -8.56
C PRO A 147 -7.23 -0.48 -9.57
N GLY A 148 -6.88 -0.16 -10.82
CA GLY A 148 -7.83 0.08 -11.90
C GLY A 148 -8.51 1.46 -11.89
N ALA A 149 -7.98 2.44 -11.15
CA ALA A 149 -8.46 3.82 -11.20
C ALA A 149 -8.32 4.44 -12.61
N PRO A 150 -9.14 5.43 -12.97
CA PRO A 150 -8.94 6.18 -14.19
C PRO A 150 -7.75 7.15 -14.06
N GLY A 151 -6.98 7.30 -15.14
CA GLY A 151 -5.92 8.30 -15.20
C GLY A 151 -6.40 9.73 -15.03
N MET A 152 -5.65 10.50 -14.24
CA MET A 152 -5.96 11.90 -13.90
C MET A 152 -5.14 12.93 -14.69
N GLY A 153 -4.21 12.48 -15.54
CA GLY A 153 -3.31 13.35 -16.29
C GLY A 153 -2.32 14.11 -15.40
N GLU A 154 -1.88 13.51 -14.30
CA GLU A 154 -1.02 14.10 -13.27
C GLU A 154 0.40 13.50 -13.27
N GLY A 155 0.68 12.55 -14.16
CA GLY A 155 1.94 11.80 -14.22
C GLY A 155 2.14 10.86 -13.04
N VAL A 156 1.03 10.43 -12.43
CA VAL A 156 0.97 9.47 -11.33
C VAL A 156 0.34 8.19 -11.89
N ASP A 157 0.88 7.04 -11.49
CA ASP A 157 0.27 5.73 -11.73
C ASP A 157 -0.97 5.66 -10.82
N ASN A 158 -2.11 6.05 -11.37
CA ASN A 158 -3.39 6.09 -10.69
C ASN A 158 -3.94 4.68 -10.53
N ASP A 159 -3.69 3.79 -11.50
CA ASP A 159 -4.31 2.46 -11.55
C ASP A 159 -3.47 1.35 -10.91
N CYS A 160 -2.29 1.70 -10.39
CA CYS A 160 -1.32 0.86 -9.70
C CYS A 160 -0.83 -0.34 -10.52
N ASP A 161 -0.82 -0.25 -11.86
CA ASP A 161 -0.33 -1.31 -12.74
C ASP A 161 1.20 -1.28 -12.96
N GLY A 162 1.87 -0.26 -12.43
CA GLY A 162 3.31 -0.06 -12.50
C GLY A 162 3.79 0.67 -13.75
N VAL A 163 2.89 1.18 -14.59
CA VAL A 163 3.20 2.03 -15.74
C VAL A 163 2.39 3.33 -15.69
N ILE A 164 2.86 4.35 -16.43
CA ILE A 164 2.09 5.58 -16.65
C ILE A 164 1.45 5.45 -18.03
N SER A 165 0.12 5.36 -18.08
CA SER A 165 -0.67 5.36 -19.31
C SER A 165 -0.79 6.76 -19.92
N ASP A 166 -1.29 6.83 -21.16
CA ASP A 166 -1.56 8.10 -21.85
C ASP A 166 -2.63 8.93 -21.10
N GLU A 167 -3.56 8.26 -20.43
CA GLU A 167 -4.60 8.89 -19.61
C GLU A 167 -4.06 9.44 -18.27
N GLU A 168 -2.97 8.88 -17.77
CA GLU A 168 -2.29 9.29 -16.53
C GLU A 168 -1.21 10.34 -16.79
N ALA A 169 -0.60 10.32 -17.97
CA ALA A 169 0.47 11.23 -18.35
C ALA A 169 0.06 12.69 -18.20
N VAL A 170 0.96 13.52 -17.67
CA VAL A 170 0.73 14.97 -17.61
C VAL A 170 0.46 15.46 -19.02
N ALA A 171 -0.67 16.15 -19.21
CA ALA A 171 -0.95 16.82 -20.47
C ALA A 171 0.26 17.70 -20.82
N CYS A 172 0.95 17.34 -21.91
CA CYS A 172 2.21 17.96 -22.30
C CYS A 172 2.04 18.63 -23.67
N PRO A 173 1.37 19.80 -23.77
CA PRO A 173 1.11 20.45 -25.06
C PRO A 173 2.36 20.83 -25.86
N LEU A 174 3.54 20.75 -25.24
CA LEU A 174 4.83 21.08 -25.83
C LEU A 174 5.60 19.85 -26.33
N ASP A 175 5.14 18.64 -26.01
CA ASP A 175 5.58 17.39 -26.66
C ASP A 175 4.79 17.25 -27.96
N LEU A 176 5.45 17.50 -29.08
CA LEU A 176 4.86 17.57 -30.41
C LEU A 176 5.03 16.29 -31.21
N ASP A 177 5.89 15.36 -30.77
CA ASP A 177 6.09 14.07 -31.44
C ASP A 177 5.64 12.84 -30.63
N GLY A 178 5.21 13.05 -29.39
CA GLY A 178 4.59 12.06 -28.51
C GLY A 178 5.60 11.09 -27.89
N ASP A 179 6.84 11.52 -27.68
CA ASP A 179 7.90 10.71 -27.06
C ASP A 179 8.04 10.88 -25.55
N LEU A 180 7.11 11.64 -24.94
CA LEU A 180 7.06 11.97 -23.51
C LEU A 180 8.23 12.85 -23.04
N ALA A 181 8.85 13.63 -23.94
CA ALA A 181 9.88 14.58 -23.52
C ALA A 181 9.94 15.81 -24.41
N VAL A 182 9.97 17.00 -23.81
CA VAL A 182 10.17 18.25 -24.57
C VAL A 182 11.66 18.43 -24.88
N THR A 183 12.11 17.99 -26.05
CA THR A 183 13.52 17.99 -26.45
C THR A 183 13.76 18.73 -27.78
N VAL A 184 14.94 18.51 -28.37
CA VAL A 184 15.25 19.03 -29.71
C VAL A 184 14.31 18.43 -30.76
N SER A 185 13.77 17.23 -30.52
CA SER A 185 12.85 16.59 -31.46
C SER A 185 11.60 17.46 -31.66
N ASP A 186 11.00 17.96 -30.58
CA ASP A 186 9.83 18.86 -30.62
C ASP A 186 10.17 20.22 -31.23
N VAL A 187 11.35 20.75 -30.94
CA VAL A 187 11.84 21.98 -31.59
C VAL A 187 11.87 21.78 -33.11
N LEU A 188 12.34 20.62 -33.58
CA LEU A 188 12.38 20.31 -35.02
C LEU A 188 10.98 20.09 -35.60
N THR A 189 10.08 19.46 -34.84
CA THR A 189 8.67 19.30 -35.21
C THR A 189 8.00 20.66 -35.38
N LEU A 190 8.15 21.58 -34.42
CA LEU A 190 7.64 22.95 -34.51
C LEU A 190 8.25 23.70 -35.70
N LEU A 191 9.57 23.63 -35.87
CA LEU A 191 10.26 24.31 -36.96
C LEU A 191 9.89 23.79 -38.35
N SER A 192 9.32 22.59 -38.46
CA SER A 192 8.84 22.04 -39.74
C SER A 192 7.68 22.86 -40.33
N GLU A 193 6.90 23.55 -39.49
CA GLU A 193 5.79 24.43 -39.89
C GLU A 193 6.10 25.92 -39.69
N PHE A 194 7.36 26.30 -39.39
CA PHE A 194 7.70 27.69 -39.09
C PHE A 194 7.33 28.64 -40.25
N GLY A 195 6.57 29.69 -39.93
CA GLY A 195 6.02 30.64 -40.89
C GLY A 195 4.65 30.24 -41.44
N CYS A 196 4.04 29.16 -40.96
CA CYS A 196 2.63 28.84 -41.21
C CYS A 196 1.73 29.96 -40.67
N ALA A 197 0.69 30.32 -41.42
CA ALA A 197 -0.16 31.48 -41.14
C ALA A 197 -1.67 31.17 -41.02
N GLN A 198 -2.10 29.93 -41.32
CA GLN A 198 -3.47 29.43 -41.20
C GLN A 198 -3.45 27.90 -41.07
N ASP A 199 -4.39 27.35 -40.29
CA ASP A 199 -4.59 25.90 -40.10
C ASP A 199 -3.29 25.15 -39.74
N CYS A 200 -2.48 25.72 -38.85
CA CYS A 200 -1.20 25.16 -38.44
C CYS A 200 -1.40 24.14 -37.32
N ASN A 201 -0.71 22.99 -37.40
CA ASN A 201 -0.83 21.94 -36.38
C ASN A 201 0.06 22.24 -35.18
N ASN A 202 1.19 22.92 -35.39
CA ASN A 202 2.20 23.16 -34.37
C ASN A 202 2.14 24.57 -33.76
N ASP A 203 0.96 25.20 -33.77
CA ASP A 203 0.67 26.47 -33.10
C ASP A 203 0.44 26.24 -31.59
N VAL A 204 1.53 26.14 -30.85
CA VAL A 204 1.51 25.93 -29.40
C VAL A 204 1.06 27.17 -28.62
N SER A 205 1.14 28.36 -29.21
CA SER A 205 0.68 29.61 -28.59
C SER A 205 -0.83 29.86 -28.76
N GLY A 206 -1.46 29.17 -29.71
CA GLY A 206 -2.88 29.28 -30.05
C GLY A 206 -3.24 30.58 -30.75
N ASP A 207 -2.29 31.23 -31.43
CA ASP A 207 -2.48 32.53 -32.08
C ASP A 207 -2.86 32.46 -33.57
N GLY A 208 -2.96 31.23 -34.09
CA GLY A 208 -3.30 30.88 -35.46
C GLY A 208 -2.10 30.81 -36.41
N GLN A 209 -0.86 30.95 -35.92
CA GLN A 209 0.36 30.95 -36.72
C GLN A 209 1.46 30.15 -36.03
N VAL A 210 2.47 29.71 -36.78
CA VAL A 210 3.71 29.15 -36.20
C VAL A 210 4.83 30.17 -36.39
N SER A 211 5.22 30.80 -35.29
CA SER A 211 6.12 31.94 -35.26
C SER A 211 7.16 31.83 -34.15
N VAL A 212 7.87 32.93 -33.89
CA VAL A 212 8.81 33.01 -32.77
C VAL A 212 8.10 32.86 -31.43
N ALA A 213 6.81 33.24 -31.34
CA ALA A 213 6.03 33.05 -30.11
C ALA A 213 5.97 31.58 -29.71
N ASP A 214 5.75 30.70 -30.68
CA ASP A 214 5.65 29.25 -30.51
C ASP A 214 6.99 28.64 -30.13
N VAL A 215 8.08 29.05 -30.81
CA VAL A 215 9.44 28.64 -30.45
C VAL A 215 9.76 29.01 -29.00
N LEU A 216 9.38 30.22 -28.56
CA LEU A 216 9.63 30.66 -27.18
C LEU A 216 8.75 29.93 -26.17
N ALA A 217 7.51 29.59 -26.53
CA ALA A 217 6.62 28.80 -25.69
C ALA A 217 7.20 27.39 -25.46
N LEU A 218 7.62 26.72 -26.55
CA LEU A 218 8.24 25.40 -26.48
C LEU A 218 9.56 25.44 -25.69
N LEU A 219 10.43 26.43 -25.96
CA LEU A 219 11.68 26.59 -25.21
C LEU A 219 11.46 26.90 -23.72
N GLY A 220 10.30 27.44 -23.34
CA GLY A 220 9.92 27.64 -21.94
C GLY A 220 9.73 26.31 -21.18
N GLY A 221 9.42 25.24 -21.90
CA GLY A 221 9.27 23.88 -21.38
C GLY A 221 10.42 22.94 -21.74
N TYR A 222 11.49 23.43 -22.35
CA TYR A 222 12.57 22.55 -22.85
C TYR A 222 13.25 21.76 -21.72
N GLY A 223 13.35 20.46 -21.92
CA GLY A 223 13.92 19.50 -20.97
C GLY A 223 12.92 19.01 -19.91
N MET A 224 11.63 19.33 -20.03
CA MET A 224 10.59 18.69 -19.23
C MET A 224 10.39 17.26 -19.70
N SER A 225 10.34 16.33 -18.75
CA SER A 225 9.80 15.00 -18.96
C SER A 225 8.28 15.08 -18.81
N CYS A 226 7.60 14.50 -19.78
CA CYS A 226 6.24 14.03 -19.65
C CYS A 226 6.34 12.49 -19.41
#